data_AF-A0A7V8NL46-F1
#
_entry.id   AF-A0A7V8NL46-F1
#
_cell.length_a   1.000
_cell.length_b   1.000
_cell.length_c   1.000
_cell.angle_alpha   90.00
_cell.angle_beta   90.00
_cell.angle_gamma   90.00
#
_symmetry.space_group_name_H-M   'P 1'
#
loop_
_entity.id
_entity.type
_entity.pdbx_description
1 polymer ?
#
loop_
_entity_poly.entity_id
_entity_poly.type
_entity_poly.pdbx_seq_one_letter_code
_entity_poly.pdbx_strand_id
1 'polypeptide(L)'
;LASATAQTVTVSASASSLPLTLKSRPVEEAVRGYIKALQRIPEGGSDVTGLVIAVNGEINSADMYSSPELFAAMWPKLLKASAVEAVRLKRKEPSPTVQAAAAADFLQAAEKGAESSIKVDGRITLVRRENEEEITTESRDPHGWIHRSVIKR
;
A
#
# COMPACT_ATOMS: atom_id res chain seq x y z
N LEU A 1 23.74 -18.83 50.47
CA LEU A 1 22.49 -19.61 50.49
C LEU A 1 21.53 -18.92 49.51
N ALA A 2 21.65 -19.13 48.20
CA ALA A 2 21.09 -20.24 47.43
C ALA A 2 19.55 -20.34 47.53
N SER A 3 18.84 -19.86 46.51
CA SER A 3 17.81 -20.66 45.83
C SER A 3 17.43 -20.03 44.50
N ALA A 4 17.64 -20.82 43.45
CA ALA A 4 17.18 -20.59 42.10
C ALA A 4 15.69 -20.95 41.98
N THR A 5 15.00 -20.35 41.03
CA THR A 5 13.88 -21.03 40.38
C THR A 5 13.97 -20.72 38.89
N ALA A 6 14.49 -21.69 38.15
CA ALA A 6 14.49 -21.70 36.70
C ALA A 6 13.05 -21.85 36.21
N GLN A 7 12.49 -20.80 35.62
CA GLN A 7 11.34 -20.96 34.73
C GLN A 7 11.89 -21.22 33.34
N THR A 8 11.91 -22.50 32.98
CA THR A 8 12.09 -22.96 31.62
C THR A 8 10.90 -22.44 30.80
N VAL A 9 11.12 -21.36 30.05
CA VAL A 9 10.16 -20.90 29.06
C VAL A 9 10.18 -21.88 27.90
N THR A 10 9.32 -22.89 27.95
CA THR A 10 8.95 -23.67 26.77
C THR A 10 8.14 -22.74 25.88
N VAL A 11 8.82 -22.09 24.94
CA VAL A 11 8.17 -21.34 23.86
C VAL A 11 7.38 -22.35 23.04
N SER A 12 6.09 -22.46 23.36
CA SER A 12 5.09 -23.05 22.47
C SER A 12 5.22 -22.37 21.12
N ALA A 13 5.56 -23.16 20.10
CA ALA A 13 5.65 -22.71 18.71
C ALA A 13 4.25 -22.24 18.26
N SER A 14 3.98 -20.95 18.33
CA SER A 14 2.75 -20.36 17.81
C SER A 14 2.98 -18.91 17.40
N ALA A 15 2.65 -18.65 16.13
CA ALA A 15 2.82 -17.40 15.36
C ALA A 15 4.28 -17.02 15.03
N SER A 16 4.88 -17.65 14.02
CA SER A 16 6.14 -17.18 13.42
C SER A 16 6.01 -15.71 13.04
N SER A 17 6.96 -14.89 13.47
CA SER A 17 6.92 -13.45 13.24
C SER A 17 6.84 -13.14 11.74
N LEU A 18 5.89 -12.28 11.35
CA LEU A 18 5.67 -11.83 9.97
C LEU A 18 6.97 -11.47 9.22
N PRO A 19 7.99 -10.83 9.84
CA PRO A 19 9.27 -10.58 9.18
C PRO A 19 10.05 -11.84 8.80
N LEU A 20 9.92 -12.96 9.54
CA LEU A 20 10.59 -14.23 9.22
C LEU A 20 9.90 -14.92 8.05
N THR A 21 8.57 -14.91 7.99
CA THR A 21 7.80 -15.48 6.87
C THR A 21 8.07 -14.73 5.56
N LEU A 22 8.18 -13.39 5.63
CA LEU A 22 8.49 -12.55 4.46
C LEU A 22 9.91 -12.76 3.92
N LYS A 23 10.84 -13.27 4.74
CA LYS A 23 12.22 -13.62 4.35
C LYS A 23 12.39 -15.08 3.92
N SER A 24 11.30 -15.84 3.83
CA SER A 24 11.38 -17.19 3.30
C SER A 24 11.62 -17.16 1.79
N ARG A 25 12.53 -18.00 1.29
CA ARG A 25 12.86 -18.07 -0.14
C ARG A 25 11.63 -18.16 -1.06
N PRO A 26 10.60 -18.99 -0.76
CA PRO A 26 9.41 -19.08 -1.61
C PRO A 26 8.62 -17.76 -1.69
N VAL A 27 8.54 -17.01 -0.59
CA VAL A 27 7.87 -15.71 -0.56
C VAL A 27 8.66 -14.68 -1.37
N GLU A 28 9.99 -14.65 -1.20
CA GLU A 28 10.85 -13.75 -1.97
C GLU A 28 10.80 -14.03 -3.49
N GLU A 29 10.75 -15.30 -3.88
CA GLU A 29 10.57 -15.70 -5.28
C GLU A 29 9.22 -15.26 -5.85
N ALA A 30 8.14 -15.46 -5.09
CA ALA A 30 6.81 -15.01 -5.50
C ALA A 30 6.73 -13.49 -5.65
N VAL A 31 7.29 -12.73 -4.70
CA VAL A 31 7.36 -11.26 -4.78
C VAL A 31 8.18 -10.81 -5.99
N ARG A 32 9.34 -11.43 -6.24
CA ARG A 32 10.17 -11.14 -7.42
C ARG A 32 9.44 -11.41 -8.73
N GLY A 33 8.57 -12.42 -8.77
CA GLY A 33 7.71 -12.71 -9.93
C GLY A 33 6.82 -11.52 -10.30
N TYR A 34 6.11 -10.95 -9.33
CA TYR A 34 5.29 -9.75 -9.55
C TYR A 34 6.13 -8.55 -9.98
N ILE A 35 7.25 -8.29 -9.29
CA ILE A 35 8.13 -7.16 -9.63
C ILE A 35 8.61 -7.28 -11.08
N LYS A 36 9.12 -8.44 -11.48
CA LYS A 36 9.62 -8.67 -12.85
C LYS A 36 8.53 -8.42 -13.91
N ALA A 37 7.30 -8.84 -13.64
CA ALA A 37 6.18 -8.71 -14.57
C ALA A 37 5.69 -7.26 -14.71
N LEU A 38 5.71 -6.48 -13.63
CA LEU A 38 5.02 -5.19 -13.56
C LEU A 38 5.98 -3.99 -13.56
N GLN A 39 7.26 -4.16 -13.24
CA GLN A 39 8.20 -3.04 -13.01
C GLN A 39 8.29 -2.03 -14.18
N ARG A 40 8.00 -2.45 -15.41
CA ARG A 40 8.10 -1.60 -16.60
C ARG A 40 6.82 -0.84 -16.94
N ILE A 41 5.74 -0.98 -16.15
CA ILE A 41 4.46 -0.31 -16.44
C ILE A 41 4.60 1.21 -16.60
N PRO A 42 5.28 1.95 -15.70
CA PRO A 42 5.40 3.40 -15.85
C PRO A 42 6.21 3.84 -17.09
N GLU A 43 7.01 2.96 -17.69
CA GLU A 43 7.75 3.28 -18.92
C GLU A 43 6.81 3.51 -20.12
N GLY A 44 5.55 3.07 -20.03
CA GLY A 44 4.56 3.15 -21.10
C GLY A 44 3.89 4.53 -21.27
N GLY A 45 4.09 5.48 -20.35
CA GLY A 45 3.46 6.80 -20.43
C GLY A 45 4.19 7.85 -19.58
N SER A 46 4.48 9.01 -20.18
CA SER A 46 5.19 10.10 -19.51
C SER A 46 4.33 10.95 -18.57
N ASP A 47 3.02 10.74 -18.57
CA ASP A 47 2.01 11.49 -17.82
C ASP A 47 1.40 10.69 -16.65
N VAL A 48 1.91 9.50 -16.37
CA VAL A 48 1.40 8.66 -15.28
C VAL A 48 1.88 9.22 -13.95
N THR A 49 0.95 9.59 -13.08
CA THR A 49 1.23 10.21 -11.77
C THR A 49 0.87 9.33 -10.58
N GLY A 50 0.32 8.13 -10.80
CA GLY A 50 -0.15 7.29 -9.70
C GLY A 50 -0.58 5.90 -10.14
N LEU A 51 -1.10 5.15 -9.16
CA LEU A 51 -1.63 3.82 -9.37
C LEU A 51 -2.83 3.51 -8.47
N VAL A 52 -3.63 2.53 -8.87
CA VAL A 52 -4.63 1.88 -8.03
C VAL A 52 -4.25 0.39 -7.92
N ILE A 53 -4.25 -0.14 -6.71
CA ILE A 53 -3.90 -1.53 -6.41
C ILE A 53 -5.17 -2.32 -6.20
N ALA A 54 -5.30 -3.42 -6.94
CA ALA A 54 -6.28 -4.44 -6.68
C ALA A 54 -5.61 -5.79 -6.42
N VAL A 55 -6.08 -6.49 -5.40
CA VAL A 55 -5.63 -7.84 -5.04
C VAL A 55 -6.85 -8.74 -5.00
N ASN A 56 -6.77 -9.91 -5.65
CA ASN A 56 -7.87 -10.87 -5.71
C ASN A 56 -9.22 -10.30 -6.20
N GLY A 57 -9.19 -9.30 -7.08
CA GLY A 57 -10.41 -8.70 -7.64
C GLY A 57 -11.02 -7.59 -6.78
N GLU A 58 -10.35 -7.20 -5.70
CA GLU A 58 -10.79 -6.14 -4.80
C GLU A 58 -9.78 -4.99 -4.80
N ILE A 59 -10.27 -3.76 -4.97
CA ILE A 59 -9.45 -2.56 -4.84
C ILE A 59 -9.08 -2.38 -3.37
N ASN A 60 -7.80 -2.15 -3.12
CA ASN A 60 -7.23 -2.01 -1.79
C ASN A 60 -6.87 -0.55 -1.50
N SER A 61 -6.12 0.06 -2.41
CA SER A 61 -5.53 1.37 -2.18
C SER A 61 -5.14 2.06 -3.49
N ALA A 62 -4.89 3.36 -3.41
CA ALA A 62 -4.30 4.14 -4.49
C ALA A 62 -3.26 5.11 -3.96
N ASP A 63 -2.26 5.41 -4.78
CA ASP A 63 -1.23 6.40 -4.51
C ASP A 63 -1.07 7.29 -5.74
N MET A 64 -1.14 8.61 -5.52
CA MET A 64 -0.98 9.63 -6.54
C MET A 64 0.08 10.63 -6.10
N TYR A 65 0.91 11.09 -7.03
CA TYR A 65 1.99 12.04 -6.82
C TYR A 65 1.82 13.27 -7.70
N SER A 66 2.32 14.40 -7.23
CA SER A 66 2.15 15.68 -7.93
C SER A 66 2.90 15.78 -9.25
N SER A 67 3.83 14.85 -9.52
CA SER A 67 4.52 14.76 -10.81
C SER A 67 4.79 13.31 -11.23
N PRO A 68 4.90 13.04 -12.54
CA PRO A 68 5.31 11.73 -13.07
C PRO A 68 6.68 11.28 -12.57
N GLU A 69 7.62 12.20 -12.37
CA GLU A 69 8.97 11.90 -11.86
C GLU A 69 8.94 11.41 -10.42
N LEU A 70 8.11 12.04 -9.57
CA LEU A 70 7.91 11.60 -8.20
C LEU A 70 7.25 10.21 -8.16
N PHE A 71 6.23 9.98 -8.99
CA PHE A 71 5.62 8.66 -9.11
C PHE A 71 6.63 7.59 -9.57
N ALA A 72 7.40 7.87 -10.63
CA ALA A 72 8.41 6.95 -11.14
C ALA A 72 9.48 6.63 -10.09
N ALA A 73 9.90 7.62 -9.29
CA ALA A 73 10.83 7.41 -8.18
C ALA A 73 10.24 6.53 -7.08
N MET A 74 8.93 6.61 -6.84
CA MET A 74 8.24 5.85 -5.80
C MET A 74 7.78 4.46 -6.26
N TRP A 75 7.63 4.25 -7.57
CA TRP A 75 7.13 3.02 -8.16
C TRP A 75 7.81 1.73 -7.65
N PRO A 76 9.14 1.62 -7.55
CA PRO A 76 9.78 0.39 -7.08
C PRO A 76 9.35 0.00 -5.65
N LYS A 77 9.12 1.00 -4.79
CA LYS A 77 8.68 0.79 -3.41
C LYS A 77 7.21 0.36 -3.36
N LEU A 78 6.36 1.05 -4.12
CA LEU A 78 4.93 0.75 -4.18
C LEU A 78 4.70 -0.66 -4.74
N LEU A 79 5.31 -0.98 -5.87
CA LEU A 79 5.21 -2.29 -6.50
C LEU A 79 5.68 -3.42 -5.56
N LYS A 80 6.77 -3.21 -4.83
CA LYS A 80 7.26 -4.20 -3.86
C LYS A 80 6.25 -4.40 -2.72
N ALA A 81 5.66 -3.33 -2.19
CA ALA A 81 4.64 -3.41 -1.14
C ALA A 81 3.39 -4.16 -1.63
N SER A 82 2.87 -3.80 -2.81
CA SER A 82 1.72 -4.46 -3.43
C SER A 82 1.99 -5.94 -3.72
N ALA A 83 3.19 -6.28 -4.19
CA ALA A 83 3.59 -7.66 -4.44
C ALA A 83 3.62 -8.50 -3.15
N VAL A 84 4.15 -7.94 -2.06
CA VAL A 84 4.13 -8.59 -0.74
C VAL A 84 2.70 -8.85 -0.28
N GLU A 85 1.83 -7.86 -0.44
CA GLU A 85 0.42 -8.00 -0.09
C GLU A 85 -0.31 -9.06 -0.93
N ALA A 86 -0.09 -9.07 -2.25
CA ALA A 86 -0.65 -10.08 -3.14
C ALA A 86 -0.18 -11.49 -2.80
N VAL A 87 1.08 -11.66 -2.35
CA VAL A 87 1.58 -12.96 -1.87
C VAL A 87 0.94 -13.34 -0.54
N ARG A 88 0.78 -12.40 0.39
CA ARG A 88 0.13 -12.63 1.70
C ARG A 88 -1.34 -13.03 1.53
N LEU A 89 -2.06 -12.41 0.61
CA LEU A 89 -3.49 -12.64 0.37
C LEU A 89 -3.74 -13.71 -0.70
N LYS A 90 -2.70 -14.39 -1.20
CA LYS A 90 -2.84 -15.34 -2.31
C LYS A 90 -3.88 -16.41 -2.00
N ARG A 91 -4.87 -16.55 -2.89
CA ARG A 91 -5.89 -17.59 -2.85
C ARG A 91 -5.78 -18.54 -4.05
N LYS A 92 -6.45 -19.69 -3.99
CA LYS A 92 -6.38 -20.72 -5.04
C LYS A 92 -7.35 -20.42 -6.18
N GLU A 93 -8.47 -19.82 -5.86
CA GLU A 93 -9.55 -19.55 -6.77
C GLU A 93 -9.24 -18.35 -7.66
N PRO A 94 -9.56 -18.41 -8.96
CA PRO A 94 -9.51 -17.24 -9.81
C PRO A 94 -10.31 -16.09 -9.20
N SER A 95 -9.82 -14.88 -9.42
CA SER A 95 -10.49 -13.65 -9.03
C SER A 95 -10.91 -12.88 -10.26
N PRO A 96 -12.04 -12.15 -10.20
CA PRO A 96 -12.44 -11.28 -11.29
C PRO A 96 -11.40 -10.18 -11.51
N THR A 97 -11.25 -9.75 -12.76
CA THR A 97 -10.43 -8.59 -13.10
C THR A 97 -11.17 -7.31 -12.70
N VAL A 98 -10.48 -6.41 -12.01
CA VAL A 98 -11.01 -5.07 -11.72
C VAL A 98 -10.96 -4.24 -13.00
N GLN A 99 -12.12 -3.67 -13.37
CA GLN A 99 -12.24 -2.80 -14.53
C GLN A 99 -11.74 -1.38 -14.21
N ALA A 100 -11.23 -0.68 -15.22
CA ALA A 100 -10.76 0.70 -15.07
C ALA A 100 -11.87 1.65 -14.55
N ALA A 101 -13.13 1.41 -14.92
CA ALA A 101 -14.27 2.17 -14.41
C ALA A 101 -14.40 2.07 -12.88
N ALA A 102 -14.26 0.86 -12.31
CA ALA A 102 -14.32 0.68 -10.87
C ALA A 102 -13.15 1.38 -10.14
N ALA A 103 -11.98 1.43 -10.76
CA ALA A 103 -10.85 2.21 -10.22
C ALA A 103 -11.13 3.72 -10.25
N ALA A 104 -11.76 4.23 -11.32
CA ALA A 104 -12.17 5.63 -11.39
C ALA A 104 -13.26 5.98 -10.38
N ASP A 105 -14.26 5.09 -10.19
CA ASP A 105 -15.32 5.26 -9.20
C ASP A 105 -14.77 5.29 -7.78
N PHE A 106 -13.81 4.41 -7.47
CA PHE A 106 -13.10 4.40 -6.18
C PHE A 106 -12.41 5.75 -5.90
N LEU A 107 -11.68 6.29 -6.88
CA LEU A 107 -11.01 7.58 -6.72
C LEU A 107 -12.01 8.75 -6.56
N GLN A 108 -13.16 8.69 -7.23
CA GLN A 108 -14.21 9.71 -7.07
C GLN A 108 -14.94 9.61 -5.72
N ALA A 109 -15.18 8.39 -5.22
CA ALA A 109 -15.80 8.17 -3.92
C ALA A 109 -14.92 8.71 -2.78
N ALA A 110 -13.60 8.49 -2.89
CA ALA A 110 -12.60 8.93 -1.93
C ALA A 110 -12.54 10.45 -1.68
N GLU A 111 -13.09 11.27 -2.58
CA GLU A 111 -13.19 12.73 -2.41
C GLU A 111 -14.40 13.18 -1.59
N LYS A 112 -15.39 12.29 -1.37
CA LYS A 112 -16.68 12.64 -0.75
C LYS A 112 -16.69 12.53 0.78
N GLY A 113 -15.52 12.39 1.41
CA GLY A 113 -15.38 12.24 2.85
C GLY A 113 -15.37 13.57 3.62
N ALA A 114 -15.67 13.50 4.92
CA ALA A 114 -15.51 14.62 5.83
C ALA A 114 -14.03 15.02 5.92
N GLU A 115 -13.73 16.29 5.69
CA GLU A 115 -12.36 16.80 5.65
C GLU A 115 -11.90 17.28 7.04
N SER A 116 -10.67 16.94 7.38
CA SER A 116 -9.91 17.49 8.51
C SER A 116 -8.49 17.79 8.06
N SER A 117 -7.80 18.69 8.75
CA SER A 117 -6.41 19.01 8.41
C SER A 117 -5.59 19.36 9.65
N ILE A 118 -4.30 19.03 9.61
CA ILE A 118 -3.32 19.43 10.61
C ILE A 118 -2.11 20.08 9.91
N LYS A 119 -1.64 21.18 10.49
CA LYS A 119 -0.36 21.78 10.08
C LYS A 119 0.77 20.97 10.72
N VAL A 120 1.58 20.32 9.90
CA VAL A 120 2.68 19.46 10.36
C VAL A 120 3.89 20.32 10.72
N ASP A 121 4.22 21.27 9.85
CA ASP A 121 5.28 22.25 10.07
C ASP A 121 4.97 23.58 9.35
N GLY A 122 5.96 24.48 9.21
CA GLY A 122 5.79 25.76 8.53
C GLY A 122 5.35 25.66 7.06
N ARG A 123 5.58 24.52 6.40
CA ARG A 123 5.37 24.30 4.98
C ARG A 123 4.33 23.21 4.68
N ILE A 124 4.23 22.17 5.49
CA ILE A 124 3.40 20.99 5.20
C ILE A 124 2.09 21.01 5.98
N THR A 125 1.00 20.79 5.26
CA THR A 125 -0.34 20.51 5.80
C THR A 125 -0.75 19.11 5.42
N LEU A 126 -1.14 18.30 6.41
CA LEU A 126 -1.75 17.01 6.18
C LEU A 126 -3.27 17.21 6.12
N VAL A 127 -3.90 16.86 5.02
CA VAL A 127 -5.35 16.83 4.86
C VAL A 127 -5.82 15.38 4.89
N ARG A 128 -6.89 15.11 5.62
CA ARG A 128 -7.52 13.79 5.71
C ARG A 128 -8.98 13.92 5.34
N ARG A 129 -9.45 13.09 4.41
CA ARG A 129 -10.88 12.89 4.14
C ARG A 129 -11.28 11.49 4.51
N GLU A 130 -12.43 11.34 5.13
CA GLU A 130 -12.89 10.03 5.60
C GLU A 130 -14.38 9.88 5.36
N ASN A 131 -14.76 8.75 4.79
CA ASN A 131 -16.15 8.30 4.68
C ASN A 131 -16.27 6.87 5.24
N GLU A 132 -17.38 6.19 4.98
CA GLU A 132 -17.62 4.83 5.46
C GLU A 132 -16.67 3.79 4.82
N GLU A 133 -16.27 3.99 3.57
CA GLU A 133 -15.52 3.03 2.76
C GLU A 133 -14.03 3.36 2.61
N GLU A 134 -13.66 4.65 2.61
CA GLU A 134 -12.31 5.12 2.31
C GLU A 134 -11.77 6.15 3.32
N ILE A 135 -10.44 6.11 3.44
CA ILE A 135 -9.64 7.16 4.07
C ILE A 135 -8.68 7.70 3.03
N THR A 136 -8.78 8.99 2.74
CA THR A 136 -7.84 9.74 1.90
C THR A 136 -6.92 10.56 2.78
N THR A 137 -5.62 10.53 2.50
CA THR A 137 -4.61 11.38 3.14
C THR A 137 -3.82 12.13 2.07
N GLU A 138 -3.65 13.43 2.24
CA GLU A 138 -2.88 14.28 1.34
C GLU A 138 -1.82 15.06 2.12
N SER A 139 -0.58 14.99 1.65
CA SER A 139 0.47 15.93 2.06
C SER A 139 0.48 17.10 1.11
N ARG A 140 0.21 18.31 1.61
CA ARG A 140 0.18 19.56 0.83
C ARG A 140 1.29 20.50 1.27
N ASP A 141 1.87 21.21 0.31
CA ASP A 141 2.69 22.40 0.55
C ASP A 141 2.02 23.65 -0.05
N PRO A 142 2.62 24.85 0.03
CA PRO A 142 2.02 26.08 -0.50
C PRO A 142 1.75 26.06 -2.02
N HIS A 143 2.36 25.15 -2.77
CA HIS A 143 2.19 25.03 -4.22
C HIS A 143 1.14 23.99 -4.62
N GLY A 144 0.65 23.18 -3.68
CA GLY A 144 -0.39 22.18 -3.92
C GLY A 144 -0.17 20.89 -3.14
N TRP A 145 -0.88 19.84 -3.55
CA TRP A 145 -0.65 18.50 -3.00
C TRP A 145 0.64 17.90 -3.59
N ILE A 146 1.39 17.14 -2.79
CA ILE A 146 2.62 16.44 -3.17
C ILE A 146 2.35 14.94 -3.36
N HIS A 147 1.62 14.36 -2.41
CA HIS A 147 1.24 12.95 -2.41
C HIS A 147 -0.15 12.83 -1.82
N ARG A 148 -0.97 12.00 -2.47
CA ARG A 148 -2.28 11.58 -2.02
C ARG A 148 -2.29 10.06 -1.95
N SER A 149 -2.76 9.52 -0.83
CA SER A 149 -3.02 8.10 -0.66
C SER A 149 -4.49 7.90 -0.32
N VAL A 150 -5.11 6.90 -0.94
CA VAL A 150 -6.46 6.44 -0.63
C VAL A 150 -6.35 5.00 -0.16
N ILE A 151 -6.94 4.69 0.99
CA ILE A 151 -6.99 3.34 1.54
C ILE A 151 -8.45 2.96 1.73
N LYS A 152 -8.83 1.78 1.22
CA LYS A 152 -10.13 1.18 1.48
C LYS A 152 -10.15 0.55 2.89
N ARG A 153 -11.24 0.75 3.63
CA ARG A 153 -11.43 0.23 4.99
C ARG A 153 -11.71 -1.27 5.03
#